data_AF-A0A7K5XN56-F1
#
_entry.id   AF-A0A7K5XN56-F1
#
_cell.length_a   1.000
_cell.length_b   1.000
_cell.length_c   1.000
_cell.angle_alpha   90.00
_cell.angle_beta   90.00
_cell.angle_gamma   90.00
#
_symmetry.space_group_name_H-M   'P 1'
#
loop_
_entity.id
_entity.type
_entity.pdbx_description
1 polymer ?
#
loop_
_entity_poly.entity_id
_entity_poly.type
_entity_poly.pdbx_seq_one_letter_code
_entity_poly.pdbx_strand_id
1 'polypeptide(L)'
;RRRVLEASQQLTEIINSDTSTESPEPSGEAEPADEEDSAPHCLWVDKFTPRRYMELLSDDYTNRCLLKWLKLWDTVVFGKEKAVKKAKPSAEAHPPFSQPKEQQNKWKTKVQLTEEILEAELDQHKRPKYKVALLCGPPGLGKTTLAHVIARHAGYNAVEMNASDDRSPEVFKTRIEAATQMKSVLGASEKPNCLIIDEIDGAPATSINVLLNIIHRKDVEGEAAAGTGRRRRREGGLLLRPIICICNDQ
;
A
#
# COMPACT_ATOMS: atom_id res chain seq x y z
N ARG A 1 0.18 -36.86 -23.92
CA ARG A 1 -0.79 -37.48 -23.00
C ARG A 1 -0.15 -38.54 -22.10
N ARG A 2 0.55 -39.56 -22.65
CA ARG A 2 1.23 -40.61 -21.86
C ARG A 2 2.33 -40.07 -20.90
N ARG A 3 3.21 -39.19 -21.40
CA ARG A 3 4.25 -38.52 -20.58
C ARG A 3 3.71 -37.64 -19.44
N VAL A 4 2.50 -37.08 -19.60
CA VAL A 4 1.87 -36.23 -18.58
C VAL A 4 1.26 -37.08 -17.46
N LEU A 5 0.73 -38.27 -17.81
CA LEU A 5 0.22 -39.23 -16.84
C LEU A 5 1.35 -39.91 -16.05
N GLU A 6 2.47 -40.22 -16.71
CA GLU A 6 3.67 -40.76 -16.05
C GLU A 6 4.27 -39.73 -15.07
N ALA A 7 4.38 -38.46 -15.46
CA ALA A 7 4.83 -37.40 -14.56
C ALA A 7 3.88 -37.19 -13.36
N SER A 8 2.57 -37.32 -13.59
CA SER A 8 1.57 -37.23 -12.51
C SER A 8 1.65 -38.39 -11.52
N GLN A 9 1.92 -39.61 -12.00
CA GLN A 9 2.09 -40.78 -11.14
C GLN A 9 3.37 -40.68 -10.32
N GLN A 10 4.47 -40.27 -10.94
CA GLN A 10 5.75 -40.06 -10.24
C GLN A 10 5.63 -39.00 -9.14
N LEU A 11 4.93 -37.89 -9.41
CA LEU A 11 4.66 -36.86 -8.40
C LEU A 11 3.78 -37.38 -7.25
N THR A 12 2.85 -38.28 -7.53
CA THR A 12 1.96 -38.85 -6.49
C THR A 12 2.71 -39.84 -5.59
N GLU A 13 3.66 -40.59 -6.15
CA GLU A 13 4.54 -41.49 -5.37
C GLU A 13 5.49 -40.70 -4.46
N ILE A 14 6.08 -39.61 -4.96
CA ILE A 14 6.98 -38.75 -4.17
C ILE A 14 6.24 -38.08 -3.00
N ILE A 15 5.00 -37.62 -3.22
CA ILE A 15 4.19 -37.00 -2.16
C ILE A 15 3.79 -38.02 -1.09
N ASN A 16 3.52 -39.27 -1.47
CA ASN A 16 3.14 -40.32 -0.53
C ASN A 16 4.34 -40.88 0.25
N SER A 17 5.56 -40.84 -0.30
CA SER A 17 6.77 -41.24 0.44
C SER A 17 7.12 -40.26 1.56
N ASP A 18 6.82 -38.97 1.40
CA ASP A 18 7.12 -37.93 2.40
C ASP A 18 6.15 -37.89 3.59
N THR A 19 5.10 -38.74 3.61
CA THR A 19 4.09 -38.77 4.70
C THR A 19 4.27 -39.96 5.66
N SER A 20 5.40 -40.67 5.61
CA SER A 20 5.69 -41.81 6.49
C SER A 20 6.88 -41.54 7.42
N THR A 21 6.75 -40.58 8.34
CA THR A 21 7.66 -40.46 9.50
C THR A 21 7.10 -41.25 10.69
N GLU A 22 7.51 -42.51 10.81
CA GLU A 22 7.63 -43.19 12.11
C GLU A 22 9.04 -42.96 12.65
N SER A 23 9.14 -42.41 13.86
CA SER A 23 10.39 -42.30 14.61
C SER A 23 10.85 -43.67 15.12
N PRO A 24 12.16 -43.98 15.09
CA PRO A 24 12.85 -44.25 16.36
C PRO A 24 14.30 -43.68 16.44
N GLU A 25 14.81 -43.72 17.67
CA GLU A 25 15.96 -43.04 18.31
C GLU A 25 17.38 -43.25 17.71
N PRO A 26 18.41 -42.46 18.13
CA PRO A 26 19.69 -42.40 17.47
C PRO A 26 20.73 -43.37 18.07
N SER A 27 21.40 -44.11 17.20
CA SER A 27 22.69 -44.76 17.49
C SER A 27 23.67 -44.37 16.38
N GLY A 28 24.82 -43.83 16.80
CA GLY A 28 25.76 -43.13 15.94
C GLY A 28 26.49 -43.98 14.93
N GLU A 29 26.97 -43.30 13.89
CA GLU A 29 28.34 -43.32 13.37
C GLU A 29 28.43 -42.22 12.30
N ALA A 30 29.49 -41.42 12.36
CA ALA A 30 29.70 -40.27 11.49
C ALA A 30 30.40 -40.70 10.21
N GLU A 31 29.72 -40.55 9.07
CA GLU A 31 30.30 -40.58 7.72
C GLU A 31 29.88 -39.27 7.01
N PRO A 32 30.76 -38.66 6.18
CA PRO A 32 30.52 -37.34 5.63
C PRO A 32 29.55 -37.46 4.45
N ALA A 33 28.27 -37.18 4.70
CA ALA A 33 27.27 -37.07 3.64
C ALA A 33 27.53 -35.83 2.80
N ASP A 34 27.44 -36.05 1.49
CA ASP A 34 27.65 -35.12 0.40
C ASP A 34 27.01 -33.75 0.63
N GLU A 35 27.69 -32.70 0.16
CA GLU A 35 27.15 -31.34 0.02
C GLU A 35 25.99 -31.35 -1.00
N GLU A 36 24.82 -31.84 -0.59
CA GLU A 36 23.58 -31.60 -1.31
C GLU A 36 23.20 -30.13 -1.13
N ASP A 37 23.36 -29.40 -2.24
CA ASP A 37 22.86 -28.07 -2.56
C ASP A 37 21.71 -27.62 -1.64
N SER A 38 22.08 -26.90 -0.57
CA SER A 38 21.13 -26.33 0.39
C SER A 38 20.41 -25.15 -0.27
N ALA A 39 19.57 -25.44 -1.26
CA ALA A 39 18.59 -24.49 -1.75
C ALA A 39 17.70 -24.16 -0.54
N PRO A 40 17.62 -22.88 -0.10
CA PRO A 40 16.80 -22.53 1.04
C PRO A 40 15.38 -23.03 0.77
N HIS A 41 14.81 -23.77 1.71
CA HIS A 41 13.40 -24.19 1.72
C HIS A 41 12.52 -22.93 1.69
N CYS A 42 12.33 -22.39 0.49
CA CYS A 42 11.55 -21.21 0.20
C CYS A 42 10.15 -21.66 -0.19
N LEU A 43 9.13 -21.12 0.50
CA LEU A 43 7.75 -21.42 0.16
C LEU A 43 7.49 -20.98 -1.28
N TRP A 44 6.69 -21.75 -2.02
CA TRP A 44 6.30 -21.36 -3.39
C TRP A 44 5.65 -19.98 -3.41
N VAL A 45 4.91 -19.64 -2.35
CA VAL A 45 4.29 -18.34 -2.16
C VAL A 45 5.35 -17.23 -2.20
N ASP A 46 6.49 -17.40 -1.53
CA ASP A 46 7.59 -16.43 -1.54
C ASP A 46 8.34 -16.42 -2.88
N LYS A 47 8.60 -17.61 -3.43
CA LYS A 47 9.33 -17.78 -4.70
C LYS A 47 8.61 -17.12 -5.87
N PHE A 48 7.28 -17.23 -5.91
CA PHE A 48 6.43 -16.70 -6.97
C PHE A 48 5.68 -15.43 -6.58
N THR A 49 6.02 -14.80 -5.44
CA THR A 49 5.41 -13.53 -5.07
C THR A 49 5.69 -12.47 -6.14
N PRO A 50 4.65 -11.80 -6.68
CA PRO A 50 4.79 -10.71 -7.63
C PRO A 50 5.72 -9.61 -7.11
N ARG A 51 6.69 -9.21 -7.94
CA ARG A 51 7.65 -8.13 -7.64
C ARG A 51 7.43 -6.91 -8.53
N ARG A 52 6.73 -7.07 -9.65
CA ARG A 52 6.51 -6.02 -10.66
C ARG A 52 5.03 -5.84 -10.95
N TYR A 53 4.67 -4.64 -11.40
CA TYR A 53 3.29 -4.29 -11.76
C TYR A 53 2.66 -5.30 -12.73
N MET A 54 3.42 -5.72 -13.76
CA MET A 54 2.93 -6.67 -14.78
C MET A 54 2.77 -8.12 -14.30
N GLU A 55 3.23 -8.43 -13.08
CA GLU A 55 3.09 -9.76 -12.47
C GLU A 55 1.86 -9.84 -11.57
N LEU A 56 1.15 -8.72 -11.34
CA LEU A 56 -0.05 -8.69 -10.53
C LEU A 56 -1.21 -9.37 -11.26
N LEU A 57 -1.88 -10.30 -10.56
CA LEU A 57 -3.07 -11.00 -11.05
C LEU A 57 -4.38 -10.42 -10.49
N SER A 58 -4.30 -9.32 -9.74
CA SER A 58 -5.45 -8.54 -9.26
C SER A 58 -6.09 -7.75 -10.40
N ASP A 59 -7.35 -7.37 -10.23
CA ASP A 59 -8.12 -6.57 -11.19
C ASP A 59 -7.37 -5.30 -11.65
N ASP A 60 -7.22 -5.15 -12.97
CA ASP A 60 -6.49 -4.04 -13.59
C ASP A 60 -7.05 -2.67 -13.25
N TYR A 61 -8.38 -2.56 -13.07
CA TYR A 61 -8.98 -1.29 -12.66
C TYR A 61 -8.50 -0.90 -11.26
N THR A 62 -8.54 -1.82 -10.30
CA THR A 62 -8.05 -1.62 -8.93
C THR A 62 -6.57 -1.24 -8.90
N ASN A 63 -5.73 -1.95 -9.67
CA ASN A 63 -4.30 -1.67 -9.78
C ASN A 63 -4.04 -0.24 -10.27
N ARG A 64 -4.76 0.17 -11.33
CA ARG A 64 -4.69 1.53 -11.90
C ARG A 64 -5.21 2.59 -10.96
N CYS A 65 -6.30 2.33 -10.23
CA CYS A 65 -6.86 3.27 -9.24
C CYS A 65 -5.87 3.55 -8.11
N LEU A 66 -5.26 2.51 -7.54
CA LEU A 66 -4.27 2.68 -6.48
C LEU A 66 -3.02 3.42 -6.98
N LEU A 67 -2.54 3.08 -8.18
CA LEU A 67 -1.41 3.78 -8.80
C LEU A 67 -1.74 5.25 -9.09
N LYS A 68 -2.93 5.54 -9.66
CA LYS A 68 -3.40 6.90 -9.92
C LYS A 68 -3.48 7.70 -8.62
N TRP A 69 -4.01 7.10 -7.55
CA TRP A 69 -4.06 7.72 -6.23
C TRP A 69 -2.67 8.05 -5.68
N LEU A 70 -1.70 7.12 -5.73
CA LEU A 70 -0.33 7.40 -5.32
C LEU A 70 0.32 8.52 -6.15
N LYS A 71 -0.01 8.63 -7.44
CA LYS A 71 0.47 9.70 -8.31
C LYS A 71 -0.10 11.08 -7.98
N LEU A 72 -1.25 11.15 -7.30
CA LEU A 72 -1.76 12.44 -6.81
C LEU A 72 -0.85 13.03 -5.71
N TRP A 73 -0.04 12.21 -5.05
CA TRP A 73 0.95 12.65 -4.07
C TRP A 73 2.27 13.14 -4.69
N ASP A 74 2.50 12.96 -6.00
CA ASP A 74 3.82 13.18 -6.59
C ASP A 74 4.36 14.61 -6.36
N THR A 75 3.48 15.62 -6.40
CA THR A 75 3.85 17.02 -6.21
C THR A 75 4.39 17.30 -4.81
N VAL A 76 3.71 16.81 -3.77
CA VAL A 76 4.10 17.07 -2.37
C VAL A 76 5.24 16.16 -1.91
N VAL A 77 5.32 14.93 -2.45
CA VAL A 77 6.30 13.94 -2.03
C VAL A 77 7.63 14.11 -2.77
N PHE A 78 7.58 14.25 -4.10
CA PHE A 78 8.77 14.29 -4.96
C PHE A 78 9.07 15.68 -5.53
N GLY A 79 8.24 16.70 -5.24
CA GLY A 79 8.42 18.05 -5.81
C GLY A 79 8.17 18.12 -7.32
N LYS A 80 7.55 17.10 -7.93
CA LYS A 80 7.24 17.08 -9.36
C LYS A 80 6.08 18.03 -9.63
N GLU A 81 6.33 19.16 -10.26
CA GLU A 81 5.23 20.01 -10.73
C GLU A 81 4.39 19.23 -11.74
N LYS A 82 3.06 19.17 -11.54
CA LYS A 82 2.16 18.64 -12.56
C LYS A 82 2.36 19.47 -13.81
N ALA A 83 2.77 18.85 -14.91
CA ALA A 83 2.79 19.50 -16.22
C ALA A 83 1.39 20.08 -16.45
N VAL A 84 1.30 21.41 -16.50
CA VAL A 84 0.06 22.11 -16.80
C VAL A 84 -0.37 21.62 -18.17
N LYS A 85 -1.44 20.83 -18.23
CA LYS A 85 -2.10 20.55 -19.50
C LYS A 85 -2.55 21.91 -20.02
N LYS A 86 -1.84 22.46 -21.01
CA LYS A 86 -2.31 23.66 -21.73
C LYS A 86 -3.75 23.38 -22.13
N ALA A 87 -4.67 24.20 -21.63
CA ALA A 87 -6.05 24.16 -22.05
C ALA A 87 -6.05 24.28 -23.58
N LYS A 88 -6.62 23.28 -24.24
CA LYS A 88 -6.85 23.32 -25.69
C LYS A 88 -7.74 24.54 -25.95
N PRO A 89 -7.37 25.50 -26.82
CA PRO A 89 -8.23 26.63 -27.11
C PRO A 89 -9.54 26.09 -27.69
N SER A 90 -10.63 26.43 -27.01
CA SER A 90 -12.00 26.10 -27.36
C SER A 90 -12.33 26.72 -28.72
N ALA A 91 -12.49 25.88 -29.74
CA ALA A 91 -13.17 26.28 -30.97
C ALA A 91 -14.67 26.35 -30.68
N GLU A 92 -15.17 27.58 -30.76
CA GLU A 92 -16.52 28.04 -31.14
C GLU A 92 -17.77 27.47 -30.45
N ALA A 93 -18.58 28.43 -30.00
CA ALA A 93 -19.79 28.25 -29.22
C ALA A 93 -20.94 27.67 -30.06
N HIS A 94 -21.51 26.57 -29.59
CA HIS A 94 -22.89 26.20 -29.92
C HIS A 94 -23.83 26.60 -28.77
N PRO A 95 -25.03 27.14 -29.07
CA PRO A 95 -25.95 27.61 -28.04
C PRO A 95 -26.51 26.46 -27.20
N PRO A 96 -26.83 26.69 -25.91
CA PRO A 96 -27.26 25.62 -25.02
C PRO A 96 -28.69 25.19 -25.35
N PHE A 97 -28.85 23.93 -25.73
CA PHE A 97 -30.15 23.25 -25.72
C PHE A 97 -30.55 23.01 -24.25
N SER A 98 -31.60 23.69 -23.80
CA SER A 98 -32.17 23.55 -22.47
C SER A 98 -32.86 22.20 -22.32
N GLN A 99 -32.21 21.24 -21.69
CA GLN A 99 -32.87 20.05 -21.15
C GLN A 99 -33.36 20.32 -19.72
N PRO A 100 -34.53 19.79 -19.31
CA PRO A 100 -35.05 20.00 -17.97
C PRO A 100 -34.08 19.44 -16.93
N LYS A 101 -33.86 20.21 -15.86
CA LYS A 101 -33.21 19.72 -14.64
C LYS A 101 -34.10 18.66 -13.99
N GLU A 102 -33.95 17.42 -14.43
CA GLU A 102 -34.42 16.28 -13.67
C GLU A 102 -33.39 15.99 -12.58
N GLN A 103 -33.67 16.47 -11.37
CA GLN A 103 -33.01 16.10 -10.13
C GLN A 103 -33.33 14.62 -9.83
N GLN A 104 -32.68 13.73 -10.57
CA GLN A 104 -32.65 12.31 -10.23
C GLN A 104 -31.55 12.11 -9.18
N ASN A 105 -31.97 11.60 -8.02
CA ASN A 105 -31.09 11.01 -7.01
C ASN A 105 -30.36 9.81 -7.64
N LYS A 106 -29.29 10.06 -8.41
CA LYS A 106 -28.48 9.04 -9.04
C LYS A 106 -27.58 8.42 -7.99
N TRP A 107 -27.91 7.22 -7.53
CA TRP A 107 -26.91 6.35 -6.91
C TRP A 107 -25.78 6.11 -7.91
N LYS A 108 -24.61 6.65 -7.61
CA LYS A 108 -23.39 6.48 -8.39
C LYS A 108 -22.82 5.10 -8.11
N THR A 109 -22.27 4.44 -9.12
CA THR A 109 -21.56 3.17 -8.93
C THR A 109 -20.24 3.40 -8.19
N LYS A 110 -19.70 2.35 -7.54
CA LYS A 110 -18.40 2.40 -6.86
C LYS A 110 -17.27 2.89 -7.78
N VAL A 111 -17.30 2.48 -9.05
CA VAL A 111 -16.36 2.90 -10.10
C VAL A 111 -16.47 4.40 -10.36
N GLN A 112 -17.68 4.91 -10.59
CA GLN A 112 -17.91 6.34 -10.84
C GLN A 112 -17.48 7.21 -9.65
N LEU A 113 -17.80 6.78 -8.43
CA LEU A 113 -17.38 7.46 -7.22
C LEU A 113 -15.85 7.49 -7.09
N THR A 114 -15.20 6.37 -7.38
CA THR A 114 -13.73 6.25 -7.33
C THR A 114 -13.08 7.16 -8.36
N GLU A 115 -13.60 7.21 -9.59
CA GLU A 115 -13.08 8.11 -10.63
C GLU A 115 -13.22 9.58 -10.24
N GLU A 116 -14.39 9.98 -9.74
CA GLU A 116 -14.63 11.35 -9.24
C GLU A 116 -13.68 11.72 -8.11
N ILE A 117 -13.42 10.81 -7.17
CA ILE A 117 -12.43 11.02 -6.09
C ILE A 117 -11.02 11.20 -6.64
N LEU A 118 -10.64 10.41 -7.65
CA LEU A 118 -9.31 10.46 -8.27
C LEU A 118 -9.11 11.67 -9.20
N GLU A 119 -10.20 12.30 -9.62
CA GLU A 119 -10.21 13.49 -10.47
C GLU A 119 -10.45 14.78 -9.68
N ALA A 120 -10.88 14.66 -8.42
CA ALA A 120 -11.03 15.79 -7.52
C ALA A 120 -9.75 16.61 -7.41
N GLU A 121 -9.93 17.92 -7.21
CA GLU A 121 -8.82 18.83 -7.01
C GLU A 121 -8.04 18.48 -5.72
N LEU A 122 -6.74 18.76 -5.76
CA LEU A 122 -5.87 18.59 -4.61
C LEU A 122 -6.21 19.62 -3.53
N ASP A 123 -5.88 19.32 -2.27
CA ASP A 123 -6.02 20.27 -1.17
C ASP A 123 -5.07 21.47 -1.33
N GLN A 124 -5.22 22.47 -0.46
CA GLN A 124 -4.35 23.66 -0.42
C GLN A 124 -2.85 23.35 -0.29
N HIS A 125 -2.49 22.15 0.19
CA HIS A 125 -1.12 21.68 0.33
C HIS A 125 -0.68 20.77 -0.84
N LYS A 126 -1.44 20.74 -1.94
CA LYS A 126 -1.20 19.90 -3.13
C LYS A 126 -1.19 18.40 -2.81
N ARG A 127 -2.00 17.96 -1.84
CA ARG A 127 -2.21 16.56 -1.47
C ARG A 127 -3.59 16.08 -1.90
N PRO A 128 -3.82 14.76 -2.01
CA PRO A 128 -5.16 14.25 -2.26
C PRO A 128 -6.10 14.58 -1.10
N LYS A 129 -7.37 14.85 -1.41
CA LYS A 129 -8.42 15.06 -0.40
C LYS A 129 -8.53 13.86 0.56
N TYR A 130 -8.43 12.66 0.01
CA TYR A 130 -8.37 11.42 0.78
C TYR A 130 -6.92 10.97 0.92
N LYS A 131 -6.39 11.14 2.13
CA LYS A 131 -4.97 10.89 2.44
C LYS A 131 -4.65 9.41 2.68
N VAL A 132 -5.68 8.57 2.74
CA VAL A 132 -5.57 7.12 2.92
C VAL A 132 -6.32 6.41 1.81
N ALA A 133 -5.69 5.38 1.25
CA ALA A 133 -6.37 4.39 0.41
C ALA A 133 -6.66 3.15 1.25
N LEU A 134 -7.86 2.56 1.09
CA LEU A 134 -8.25 1.35 1.79
C LEU A 134 -8.46 0.21 0.79
N LEU A 135 -7.70 -0.87 0.92
CA LEU A 135 -7.85 -2.10 0.16
C LEU A 135 -8.63 -3.11 1.00
N CYS A 136 -9.85 -3.45 0.57
CA CYS A 136 -10.71 -4.42 1.23
C CYS A 136 -10.98 -5.60 0.30
N GLY A 137 -11.04 -6.80 0.86
CA GLY A 137 -11.45 -8.02 0.16
C GLY A 137 -11.03 -9.27 0.93
N PRO A 138 -11.49 -10.45 0.52
CA PRO A 138 -11.16 -11.70 1.21
C PRO A 138 -9.64 -11.97 1.27
N PRO A 139 -9.19 -12.80 2.21
CA PRO A 139 -7.78 -13.20 2.30
C PRO A 139 -7.35 -13.94 1.03
N GLY A 140 -6.05 -13.88 0.70
CA GLY A 140 -5.48 -14.55 -0.47
C GLY A 140 -5.63 -13.84 -1.82
N LEU A 141 -6.31 -12.69 -1.90
CA LEU A 141 -6.38 -11.88 -3.14
C LEU A 141 -5.13 -11.03 -3.42
N GLY A 142 -4.07 -11.20 -2.64
CA GLY A 142 -2.82 -10.46 -2.84
C GLY A 142 -2.90 -8.97 -2.51
N LYS A 143 -3.76 -8.54 -1.58
CA LYS A 143 -3.91 -7.12 -1.18
C LYS A 143 -2.60 -6.52 -0.67
N THR A 144 -1.90 -7.23 0.21
CA THR A 144 -0.58 -6.85 0.75
C THR A 144 0.45 -6.77 -0.38
N THR A 145 0.51 -7.79 -1.22
CA THR A 145 1.37 -7.82 -2.42
C THR A 145 1.09 -6.64 -3.35
N LEU A 146 -0.17 -6.33 -3.63
CA LEU A 146 -0.59 -5.22 -4.47
C LEU A 146 -0.09 -3.89 -3.90
N ALA A 147 -0.32 -3.62 -2.61
CA ALA A 147 0.12 -2.40 -1.96
C ALA A 147 1.65 -2.21 -2.11
N HIS A 148 2.44 -3.25 -1.83
CA HIS A 148 3.90 -3.22 -1.96
C HIS A 148 4.36 -2.99 -3.39
N VAL A 149 3.84 -3.76 -4.34
CA VAL A 149 4.24 -3.68 -5.74
C VAL A 149 3.90 -2.31 -6.32
N ILE A 150 2.71 -1.77 -6.05
CA ILE A 150 2.27 -0.47 -6.54
C ILE A 150 3.08 0.67 -5.89
N ALA A 151 3.35 0.61 -4.59
CA ALA A 151 4.18 1.60 -3.91
C ALA A 151 5.60 1.64 -4.50
N ARG A 152 6.25 0.48 -4.64
CA ARG A 152 7.59 0.36 -5.23
C ARG A 152 7.60 0.81 -6.69
N HIS A 153 6.59 0.43 -7.46
CA HIS A 153 6.42 0.82 -8.86
C HIS A 153 6.25 2.34 -9.01
N ALA A 154 5.54 2.98 -8.08
CA ALA A 154 5.35 4.44 -8.07
C ALA A 154 6.60 5.23 -7.62
N GLY A 155 7.64 4.54 -7.14
CA GLY A 155 8.92 5.14 -6.72
C GLY A 155 9.08 5.35 -5.23
N TYR A 156 8.19 4.78 -4.40
CA TYR A 156 8.25 4.87 -2.95
C TYR A 156 9.08 3.74 -2.33
N ASN A 157 9.55 3.98 -1.11
CA ASN A 157 9.97 2.93 -0.19
C ASN A 157 8.72 2.44 0.58
N ALA A 158 8.32 1.19 0.39
CA ALA A 158 7.17 0.62 1.09
C ALA A 158 7.57 0.26 2.53
N VAL A 159 6.95 0.89 3.52
CA VAL A 159 7.14 0.61 4.94
C VAL A 159 5.86 -0.03 5.44
N GLU A 160 5.93 -1.30 5.82
CA GLU A 160 4.78 -2.05 6.32
C GLU A 160 4.78 -2.10 7.84
N MET A 161 3.58 -2.01 8.41
CA MET A 161 3.30 -2.40 9.80
C MET A 161 1.99 -3.17 9.84
N ASN A 162 1.94 -4.24 10.64
CA ASN A 162 0.68 -4.92 10.93
C ASN A 162 -0.01 -4.22 12.12
N ALA A 163 -1.26 -3.79 11.94
CA ALA A 163 -2.01 -3.09 12.97
C ALA A 163 -2.54 -4.00 14.09
N SER A 164 -2.75 -5.29 13.80
CA SER A 164 -3.25 -6.27 14.77
C SER A 164 -2.17 -6.67 15.81
N ASP A 165 -0.89 -6.55 15.45
CA ASP A 165 0.25 -6.84 16.32
C ASP A 165 0.51 -5.72 17.35
N ASP A 166 0.28 -4.46 16.97
CA ASP A 166 0.57 -3.28 17.81
C ASP A 166 -0.58 -2.94 18.76
N ARG A 167 -0.63 -3.66 19.90
CA ARG A 167 -1.71 -3.50 20.91
C ARG A 167 -1.69 -2.18 21.68
N SER A 168 -0.62 -1.39 21.61
CA SER A 168 -0.51 -0.07 22.27
C SER A 168 -0.69 1.07 21.27
N PRO A 169 -1.64 1.99 21.50
CA PRO A 169 -1.82 3.19 20.68
C PRO A 169 -0.58 4.08 20.60
N GLU A 170 0.25 4.08 21.65
CA GLU A 170 1.49 4.84 21.73
C GLU A 170 2.54 4.28 20.77
N VAL A 171 2.74 2.96 20.77
CA VAL A 171 3.65 2.28 19.84
C VAL A 171 3.18 2.48 18.40
N PHE A 172 1.87 2.33 18.17
CA PHE A 172 1.25 2.55 16.86
C PHE A 172 1.48 3.99 16.37
N LYS A 173 1.26 4.99 17.24
CA LYS A 173 1.55 6.41 16.95
C LYS A 173 3.02 6.61 16.56
N THR A 174 3.95 6.09 17.37
CA THR A 174 5.38 6.26 17.14
C THR A 174 5.82 5.64 15.81
N ARG A 175 5.30 4.46 15.45
CA ARG A 175 5.59 3.82 14.16
C ARG A 175 5.06 4.62 12.98
N ILE A 176 3.82 5.13 13.05
CA ILE A 176 3.27 6.00 12.00
C ILE A 176 4.12 7.28 11.86
N GLU A 177 4.46 7.93 12.98
CA GLU A 177 5.26 9.17 12.95
C GLU A 177 6.67 8.90 12.42
N ALA A 178 7.31 7.80 12.80
CA ALA A 178 8.58 7.37 12.23
C ALA A 178 8.48 7.17 10.71
N ALA A 179 7.52 6.37 10.24
CA ALA A 179 7.38 6.07 8.82
C ALA A 179 7.03 7.31 7.97
N THR A 180 6.23 8.24 8.51
CA THR A 180 5.72 9.39 7.75
C THR A 180 6.58 10.65 7.86
N GLN A 181 7.36 10.82 8.94
CA GLN A 181 8.18 12.02 9.17
C GLN A 181 9.67 11.79 8.88
N MET A 182 10.16 10.55 8.92
CA MET A 182 11.56 10.27 8.61
C MET A 182 11.83 10.40 7.11
N LYS A 183 12.91 11.09 6.76
CA LYS A 183 13.56 10.96 5.45
C LYS A 183 14.47 9.72 5.53
N SER A 184 14.47 8.89 4.49
CA SER A 184 15.40 7.75 4.44
C SER A 184 16.83 8.27 4.58
N VAL A 185 17.58 7.79 5.58
CA VAL A 185 18.92 8.29 5.93
C VAL A 185 20.06 7.42 5.37
N LEU A 186 19.75 6.38 4.59
CA LEU A 186 20.71 5.39 4.12
C LEU A 186 20.54 5.12 2.61
N GLY A 187 21.51 5.59 1.80
CA GLY A 187 21.74 5.12 0.43
C GLY A 187 21.60 6.17 -0.69
N ALA A 188 22.30 5.94 -1.80
CA ALA A 188 22.37 6.81 -2.98
C ALA A 188 21.03 7.01 -3.75
N SER A 189 19.93 6.41 -3.29
CA SER A 189 18.58 6.64 -3.80
C SER A 189 17.58 6.77 -2.63
N GLU A 190 17.48 7.96 -2.04
CA GLU A 190 16.52 8.26 -0.98
C GLU A 190 15.08 8.25 -1.52
N LYS A 191 14.45 7.07 -1.59
CA LYS A 191 13.03 6.95 -1.93
C LYS A 191 12.18 7.39 -0.73
N PRO A 192 11.17 8.26 -0.92
CA PRO A 192 10.26 8.65 0.15
C PRO A 192 9.39 7.47 0.57
N ASN A 193 9.01 7.43 1.84
CA ASN A 193 8.21 6.34 2.38
C ASN A 193 6.76 6.40 1.91
N CYS A 194 6.17 5.24 1.66
CA CYS A 194 4.74 4.99 1.61
C CYS A 194 4.42 4.03 2.74
N LEU A 195 3.57 4.43 3.68
CA LEU A 195 3.20 3.58 4.81
C LEU A 195 2.09 2.62 4.37
N ILE A 196 2.26 1.34 4.67
CA ILE A 196 1.26 0.29 4.50
C ILE A 196 0.88 -0.19 5.90
N ILE A 197 -0.39 -0.11 6.24
CA ILE A 197 -0.94 -0.62 7.50
C ILE A 197 -1.79 -1.84 7.16
N ASP A 198 -1.24 -3.02 7.42
CA ASP A 198 -1.94 -4.29 7.19
C ASP A 198 -2.87 -4.63 8.36
N GLU A 199 -3.90 -5.43 8.07
CA GLU A 199 -4.92 -5.92 9.02
C GLU A 199 -5.49 -4.82 9.94
N ILE A 200 -5.85 -3.67 9.35
CA ILE A 200 -6.37 -2.51 10.08
C ILE A 200 -7.67 -2.82 10.83
N ASP A 201 -8.43 -3.81 10.35
CA ASP A 201 -9.63 -4.36 10.96
C ASP A 201 -9.37 -5.05 12.31
N GLY A 202 -8.16 -5.56 12.53
CA GLY A 202 -7.76 -6.12 13.83
C GLY A 202 -7.31 -5.07 14.85
N ALA A 203 -7.17 -3.80 14.46
CA ALA A 203 -6.59 -2.77 15.32
C ALA A 203 -7.58 -2.27 16.39
N PRO A 204 -7.11 -1.94 17.61
CA PRO A 204 -7.94 -1.28 18.61
C PRO A 204 -8.53 0.04 18.11
N ALA A 205 -9.78 0.36 18.48
CA ALA A 205 -10.42 1.62 18.12
C ALA A 205 -9.61 2.87 18.54
N THR A 206 -8.88 2.77 19.65
CA THR A 206 -7.94 3.82 20.11
C THR A 206 -6.81 4.06 19.12
N SER A 207 -6.23 3.01 18.53
CA SER A 207 -5.21 3.11 17.46
C SER A 207 -5.78 3.71 16.18
N ILE A 208 -7.01 3.35 15.80
CA ILE A 208 -7.70 3.97 14.66
C ILE A 208 -7.90 5.47 14.90
N ASN A 209 -8.32 5.87 16.10
CA ASN A 209 -8.48 7.27 16.46
C ASN A 209 -7.15 8.05 16.40
N VAL A 210 -6.03 7.42 16.79
CA VAL A 210 -4.69 8.01 16.62
C VAL A 210 -4.39 8.27 15.14
N LEU A 211 -4.65 7.31 14.25
CA LEU A 211 -4.45 7.48 12.81
C LEU A 211 -5.32 8.61 12.26
N LEU A 212 -6.61 8.64 12.60
CA LEU A 212 -7.53 9.72 12.19
C LEU A 212 -7.05 11.09 12.67
N ASN A 213 -6.58 11.19 13.91
CA ASN A 213 -6.01 12.42 14.43
C ASN A 213 -4.82 12.88 13.59
N ILE A 214 -3.89 11.97 13.22
CA ILE A 214 -2.74 12.29 12.36
C ILE A 214 -3.18 12.76 10.97
N ILE A 215 -4.18 12.10 10.37
CA ILE A 215 -4.73 12.45 9.05
C ILE A 215 -5.38 13.83 9.06
N HIS A 216 -6.12 14.16 10.12
CA HIS A 216 -6.88 15.41 10.24
C HIS A 216 -6.09 16.57 10.85
N ARG A 217 -4.84 16.35 11.29
CA ARG A 217 -3.94 17.43 11.72
C ARG A 217 -3.92 18.54 10.66
N LYS A 218 -4.35 19.73 11.07
CA LYS A 218 -4.25 20.96 10.28
C LYS A 218 -2.85 21.54 10.46
N ASP A 219 -2.40 22.28 9.45
CA ASP A 219 -1.22 23.12 9.61
C ASP A 219 -1.62 24.20 10.59
N VAL A 220 -0.99 24.21 11.77
CA VAL A 220 -1.09 25.38 12.63
C VAL A 220 -0.01 26.30 12.10
N GLU A 221 -0.34 27.06 11.05
CA GLU A 221 0.51 28.15 10.59
C GLU A 221 0.87 29.00 11.80
N GLY A 222 2.17 29.19 11.99
CA GLY A 222 2.69 29.96 13.09
C GLY A 222 2.29 31.42 12.97
N GLU A 223 1.34 31.86 13.80
CA GLU A 223 1.50 33.13 14.50
C GLU A 223 2.67 33.01 15.49
N ALA A 224 3.88 32.83 14.95
CA ALA A 224 5.08 33.16 15.67
C ALA A 224 5.23 34.68 15.56
N ALA A 225 4.59 35.39 16.48
CA ALA A 225 5.02 36.73 16.82
C ALA A 225 6.55 36.72 16.98
N ALA A 226 7.21 37.70 16.36
CA ALA A 226 8.65 37.89 16.42
C ALA A 226 9.11 37.99 17.89
N GLY A 227 9.49 36.86 18.47
CA GLY A 227 9.94 36.73 19.84
C GLY A 227 11.05 35.70 19.89
N THR A 228 12.25 36.17 20.18
CA THR A 228 13.47 35.39 20.40
C THR A 228 13.26 34.39 21.54
N GLY A 229 12.75 33.20 21.20
CA GLY A 229 12.47 32.14 22.15
C GLY A 229 12.66 30.76 21.51
N ARG A 230 13.59 29.98 22.07
CA ARG A 230 13.97 28.60 21.75
C ARG A 230 12.80 27.81 21.11
N ARG A 231 12.92 27.55 19.80
CA ARG A 231 11.92 26.85 18.97
C ARG A 231 11.65 25.46 19.56
N ARG A 232 10.61 25.33 20.38
CA ARG A 232 10.17 24.04 20.91
C ARG A 232 9.66 23.25 19.70
N ARG A 233 10.43 22.25 19.25
CA ARG A 233 10.09 21.34 18.15
C ARG A 233 8.78 20.63 18.53
N ARG A 234 7.64 21.17 18.10
CA ARG A 234 6.33 20.54 18.34
C ARG A 234 6.28 19.22 17.59
N GLU A 235 5.82 18.18 18.27
CA GLU A 235 5.63 16.85 17.70
C GLU A 235 4.56 16.88 16.60
N GLY A 236 4.90 16.33 15.44
CA GLY A 236 3.96 15.99 14.38
C GLY A 236 3.61 17.14 13.42
N GLY A 237 4.36 17.27 12.32
CA GLY A 237 3.98 18.11 11.20
C GLY A 237 2.79 17.55 10.41
N LEU A 238 2.38 18.27 9.35
CA LEU A 238 1.40 17.77 8.38
C LEU A 238 1.77 16.39 7.85
N LEU A 239 0.76 15.55 7.55
CA LEU A 239 0.98 14.30 6.84
C LEU A 239 1.38 14.58 5.38
N LEU A 240 2.63 14.27 5.02
CA LEU A 240 3.19 14.48 3.68
C LEU A 240 3.57 13.18 2.98
N ARG A 241 3.11 12.04 3.50
CA ARG A 241 3.35 10.70 2.94
C ARG A 241 2.03 9.95 2.77
N PRO A 242 1.88 9.17 1.68
CA PRO A 242 0.70 8.35 1.48
C PRO A 242 0.62 7.21 2.50
N ILE A 243 -0.60 6.84 2.88
CA ILE A 243 -0.91 5.69 3.73
C ILE A 243 -1.88 4.77 2.98
N ILE A 244 -1.53 3.49 2.86
CA ILE A 244 -2.41 2.44 2.34
C ILE A 244 -2.80 1.57 3.53
N CYS A 245 -4.10 1.44 3.80
CA CYS A 245 -4.61 0.50 4.78
C CYS A 245 -5.16 -0.74 4.07
N ILE A 246 -5.04 -1.90 4.69
CA ILE A 246 -5.55 -3.17 4.19
C ILE A 246 -6.48 -3.75 5.25
N CYS A 247 -7.63 -4.23 4.80
CA CYS A 247 -8.69 -4.80 5.63
C CYS A 247 -9.13 -6.13 5.02
N ASN A 248 -9.31 -7.16 5.86
CA ASN A 248 -9.71 -8.50 5.45
C ASN A 248 -11.22 -8.73 5.57
N ASP A 249 -11.92 -7.95 6.39
CA ASP A 249 -13.36 -8.08 6.65
C ASP A 249 -14.25 -7.17 5.76
N GLN A 250 -15.49 -7.61 5.49
CA GLN A 250 -16.53 -6.85 4.78
C GLN A 250 -17.84 -6.84 5.57
#